data_AF-A0A5C6D611-F1
#
_entry.id   AF-A0A5C6D611-F1
#
_cell.length_a   1.000
_cell.length_b   1.000
_cell.length_c   1.000
_cell.angle_alpha   90.00
_cell.angle_beta   90.00
_cell.angle_gamma   90.00
#
_symmetry.space_group_name_H-M   'P 1'
#
loop_
_entity.id
_entity.type
_entity.pdbx_description
1 polymer ?
#
loop_
_entity_poly.entity_id
_entity_poly.type
_entity_poly.pdbx_seq_one_letter_code
_entity_poly.pdbx_strand_id
1 'polypeptide(L)'
;MTYQKRSSPLRLTDSIGPRNAEQKFALRALMDDDVKFVTLAGKAGTGKTLLALAAALETRSKYQQILLARPIVPLSNHDLGFLPGDINAKLDPYMQPLFDNLNVIRHQFRGTEKKAEALDKILEEKQLVITPLSYIRGRSLQNLYFIIDEAQNLTPHEVKTIIAR
;
A
#
# COMPACT_ATOMS: atom_id res chain seq x y z
N MET A 1 -15.97 33.18 11.39
CA MET A 1 -14.66 32.53 11.17
C MET A 1 -14.78 31.10 11.65
N THR A 2 -15.23 30.19 10.78
CA THR A 2 -15.65 28.84 11.17
C THR A 2 -14.44 27.91 11.19
N TYR A 3 -14.04 27.46 12.37
CA TYR A 3 -12.94 26.53 12.56
C TYR A 3 -13.35 25.17 11.97
N GLN A 4 -12.94 24.88 10.73
CA GLN A 4 -13.07 23.54 10.18
C GLN A 4 -12.21 22.59 11.02
N LYS A 5 -12.88 21.76 11.81
CA LYS A 5 -12.29 20.69 12.61
C LYS A 5 -11.63 19.71 11.62
N ARG A 6 -10.32 19.85 11.41
CA ARG A 6 -9.52 18.85 10.69
C ARG A 6 -9.85 17.49 11.29
N SER A 7 -10.31 16.57 10.46
CA SER A 7 -10.59 15.19 10.84
C SER A 7 -9.39 14.64 11.60
N SER A 8 -9.63 14.08 12.79
CA SER A 8 -8.59 13.49 13.62
C SER A 8 -7.74 12.53 12.78
N PRO A 9 -6.40 12.55 12.90
CA PRO A 9 -5.55 11.63 12.14
C PRO A 9 -6.02 10.19 12.43
N LEU A 10 -6.05 9.35 11.38
CA LEU A 10 -6.30 7.91 11.56
C LEU A 10 -5.10 7.34 12.31
N ARG A 11 -5.12 7.42 13.65
CA ARG A 11 -4.14 6.72 14.48
C ARG A 11 -4.43 5.23 14.35
N LEU A 12 -3.62 4.57 13.53
CA LEU A 12 -3.70 3.16 13.15
C LEU A 12 -2.90 2.27 14.09
N THR A 13 -1.88 2.85 14.71
CA THR A 13 -0.93 2.15 15.59
C THR A 13 -1.59 1.48 16.80
N ASP A 14 -2.76 1.95 17.22
CA ASP A 14 -3.52 1.35 18.35
C ASP A 14 -4.30 0.09 17.93
N SER A 15 -4.72 -0.03 16.66
CA SER A 15 -5.55 -1.14 16.15
C SER A 15 -4.72 -2.15 15.34
N ILE A 16 -3.64 -1.68 14.70
CA ILE A 16 -2.67 -2.47 13.91
C ILE A 16 -1.29 -2.19 14.48
N GLY A 17 -1.15 -2.45 15.77
CA GLY A 17 0.09 -2.25 16.50
C GLY A 17 1.13 -3.33 16.20
N PRO A 18 2.42 -3.00 16.33
CA PRO A 18 3.47 -4.01 16.25
C PRO A 18 3.32 -5.00 17.40
N ARG A 19 3.43 -6.30 17.11
CA ARG A 19 3.29 -7.40 18.08
C ARG A 19 4.63 -7.89 18.63
N ASN A 20 5.73 -7.48 18.01
CA ASN A 20 7.09 -7.80 18.44
C ASN A 20 8.05 -6.64 18.17
N ALA A 21 9.29 -6.78 18.62
CA ALA A 21 10.31 -5.74 18.50
C ALA A 21 10.61 -5.41 17.04
N GLU A 22 10.71 -6.42 16.17
CA GLU A 22 11.01 -6.28 14.75
C GLU A 22 9.97 -5.43 14.02
N GLN A 23 8.68 -5.69 14.28
CA GLN A 23 7.59 -4.88 13.72
C GLN A 23 7.60 -3.45 14.26
N LYS A 24 8.02 -3.24 15.50
CA LYS A 24 8.16 -1.89 16.09
C LYS A 24 9.30 -1.12 15.42
N PHE A 25 10.44 -1.77 15.17
CA PHE A 25 11.54 -1.19 14.41
C PHE A 25 11.13 -0.89 12.97
N ALA A 26 10.42 -1.81 12.31
CA ALA A 26 9.90 -1.62 10.96
C ALA A 26 8.97 -0.41 10.88
N LEU A 27 7.97 -0.29 11.76
CA LEU A 27 7.08 0.86 11.79
C LEU A 27 7.83 2.17 12.03
N ARG A 28 8.79 2.17 12.95
CA ARG A 28 9.60 3.36 13.21
C ARG A 28 10.35 3.79 11.96
N ALA A 29 11.01 2.86 11.28
CA ALA A 29 11.74 3.16 10.03
C ALA A 29 10.81 3.63 8.91
N LEU A 30 9.61 3.05 8.78
CA LEU A 30 8.62 3.44 7.77
C LEU A 30 8.04 4.84 7.98
N MET A 31 7.98 5.32 9.22
CA MET A 31 7.42 6.64 9.57
C MET A 31 8.49 7.73 9.71
N ASP A 32 9.77 7.38 9.57
CA ASP A 32 10.91 8.27 9.73
C ASP A 32 11.14 9.08 8.46
N ASP A 33 11.04 10.41 8.56
CA ASP A 33 11.21 11.29 7.41
C ASP A 33 12.65 11.31 6.88
N ASP A 34 13.64 10.93 7.69
CA ASP A 34 15.04 10.86 7.25
C ASP A 34 15.32 9.57 6.46
N VAL A 35 14.45 8.56 6.55
CA VAL A 35 14.60 7.27 5.87
C VAL A 35 13.71 7.22 4.62
N LYS A 36 14.30 7.51 3.46
CA LYS A 36 13.55 7.59 2.18
C LYS A 36 13.23 6.24 1.53
N PHE A 37 13.94 5.18 1.92
CA PHE A 37 13.79 3.85 1.34
C PHE A 37 13.90 2.78 2.43
N VAL A 38 12.88 1.94 2.54
CA VAL A 38 12.81 0.86 3.53
C VAL A 38 12.49 -0.43 2.81
N THR A 39 13.29 -1.47 3.06
CA THR A 39 12.99 -2.84 2.63
C THR A 39 12.53 -3.65 3.83
N LEU A 40 11.35 -4.25 3.74
CA LEU A 40 10.85 -5.20 4.74
C LEU A 40 11.04 -6.62 4.23
N ALA A 41 11.95 -7.36 4.85
CA ALA A 41 12.18 -8.78 4.57
C ALA A 41 11.70 -9.65 5.73
N GLY A 42 11.14 -10.82 5.43
CA GLY A 42 10.66 -11.76 6.43
C GLY A 42 9.71 -12.79 5.85
N LYS A 43 9.44 -13.85 6.63
CA LYS A 43 8.56 -14.97 6.23
C LYS A 43 7.16 -14.49 5.81
N ALA A 44 6.45 -15.31 5.04
CA ALA A 44 5.04 -15.05 4.75
C ALA A 44 4.22 -14.96 6.05
N GLY A 45 3.19 -14.12 6.06
CA GLY A 45 2.32 -13.93 7.24
C GLY A 45 2.88 -13.06 8.36
N THR A 46 4.07 -12.47 8.22
CA THR A 46 4.65 -11.57 9.26
C THR A 46 4.09 -10.14 9.25
N GLY A 47 3.08 -9.86 8.43
CA GLY A 47 2.37 -8.58 8.40
C GLY A 47 3.10 -7.43 7.68
N LYS A 48 4.11 -7.71 6.85
CA LYS A 48 4.93 -6.68 6.17
C LYS A 48 4.08 -5.64 5.41
N THR A 49 3.21 -6.11 4.52
CA THR A 49 2.32 -5.25 3.71
C THR A 49 1.34 -4.49 4.59
N LEU A 50 0.82 -5.13 5.64
CA LEU A 50 -0.09 -4.51 6.60
C LEU A 50 0.59 -3.37 7.39
N LEU A 51 1.84 -3.58 7.84
CA LEU A 51 2.63 -2.56 8.55
C LEU A 51 2.99 -1.39 7.63
N ALA A 52 3.37 -1.68 6.38
CA ALA A 52 3.64 -0.64 5.38
C ALA A 52 2.40 0.23 5.10
N LEU A 53 1.22 -0.40 4.96
CA LEU A 53 -0.04 0.32 4.78
C LEU A 53 -0.44 1.12 6.02
N ALA A 54 -0.27 0.55 7.22
CA ALA A 54 -0.55 1.24 8.47
C ALA A 54 0.33 2.50 8.61
N ALA A 55 1.63 2.38 8.34
CA ALA A 55 2.56 3.51 8.35
C ALA A 55 2.16 4.57 7.31
N ALA A 56 1.90 4.17 6.06
CA ALA A 56 1.53 5.09 4.98
C ALA A 56 0.26 5.89 5.30
N LEU A 57 -0.77 5.23 5.84
CA LEU A 57 -2.02 5.87 6.22
C LEU A 57 -1.88 6.80 7.45
N GLU A 58 -1.00 6.47 8.39
CA GLU A 58 -0.65 7.31 9.55
C GLU A 58 0.08 8.57 9.10
N THR A 59 1.05 8.44 8.18
CA THR A 59 1.84 9.56 7.64
C THR A 59 1.21 10.22 6.42
N ARG A 60 -0.02 9.87 6.05
CA ARG A 60 -0.64 10.29 4.78
C ARG A 60 -0.69 11.80 4.57
N SER A 61 -0.77 12.58 5.65
CA SER A 61 -0.82 14.04 5.57
C SER A 61 0.47 14.66 5.02
N LYS A 62 1.56 13.88 4.97
CA LYS A 62 2.85 14.28 4.40
C LYS A 62 2.94 14.09 2.88
N TYR A 63 2.02 13.33 2.29
CA TYR A 63 2.06 12.92 0.88
C TYR A 63 0.75 13.30 0.17
N GLN A 64 0.80 13.48 -1.15
CA GLN A 64 -0.39 13.71 -1.95
C GLN A 64 -1.19 12.42 -2.21
N GLN A 65 -0.49 11.28 -2.29
CA GLN A 65 -1.08 9.99 -2.63
C GLN A 65 -0.27 8.85 -2.00
N ILE A 66 -0.95 7.78 -1.62
CA ILE A 66 -0.35 6.48 -1.30
C ILE A 66 -0.55 5.59 -2.53
N LEU A 67 0.53 5.05 -3.06
CA LEU A 67 0.49 4.13 -4.19
C LEU A 67 0.91 2.75 -3.69
N LEU A 68 0.01 1.77 -3.76
CA LEU A 68 0.30 0.37 -3.46
C LEU A 68 0.33 -0.40 -4.77
N ALA A 69 1.52 -0.87 -5.15
CA ALA A 69 1.71 -1.61 -6.38
C ALA A 69 2.25 -3.02 -6.13
N ARG A 70 1.89 -3.95 -7.02
CA ARG A 70 2.38 -5.32 -7.01
C ARG A 70 2.78 -5.74 -8.43
N PRO A 71 3.94 -6.40 -8.61
CA PRO A 71 4.29 -6.98 -9.90
C PRO A 71 3.33 -8.12 -10.24
N ILE A 72 2.91 -8.19 -11.50
CA ILE A 72 2.09 -9.30 -11.98
C ILE A 72 3.04 -10.43 -12.37
N VAL A 73 2.91 -11.57 -11.70
CA VAL A 73 3.67 -12.78 -12.01
C VAL A 73 2.68 -13.83 -12.52
N PRO A 74 2.65 -14.12 -13.83
CA PRO A 74 1.78 -15.16 -14.39
C PRO A 74 2.11 -16.52 -13.77
N LEU A 75 1.08 -17.30 -13.41
CA LEU A 75 1.24 -18.65 -12.85
C LEU A 75 1.66 -19.70 -13.89
N SER A 76 1.62 -19.38 -15.19
CA SER A 76 1.94 -20.27 -16.29
C SER A 76 2.69 -19.52 -17.41
N ASN A 77 3.35 -20.25 -18.31
CA ASN A 77 3.99 -19.70 -19.52
C ASN A 77 2.99 -19.09 -20.52
N HIS A 78 1.73 -18.91 -20.14
CA HIS A 78 0.74 -18.23 -20.95
C HIS A 78 0.72 -16.76 -20.55
N ASP A 79 0.96 -15.90 -21.53
CA ASP A 79 0.81 -14.46 -21.37
C ASP A 79 -0.58 -14.12 -20.80
N LEU A 80 -0.66 -13.01 -20.06
CA LEU A 80 -1.91 -12.50 -19.48
C LEU A 80 -3.05 -12.41 -20.51
N GLY A 81 -2.74 -12.36 -21.81
CA GLY A 81 -3.67 -12.35 -22.92
C GLY A 81 -4.63 -13.55 -23.00
N PHE A 82 -4.30 -14.72 -22.44
CA PHE A 82 -5.08 -15.95 -22.62
C PHE A 82 -6.31 -16.10 -21.71
N LEU A 83 -6.44 -15.30 -20.65
CA LEU A 83 -7.65 -15.31 -19.81
C LEU A 83 -8.80 -14.59 -20.54
N PRO A 84 -10.05 -15.11 -20.54
CA PRO A 84 -11.19 -14.39 -21.12
C PRO A 84 -11.55 -13.15 -20.28
N GLY A 85 -12.05 -12.09 -20.93
CA GLY A 85 -12.49 -10.85 -20.26
C GLY A 85 -11.68 -9.60 -20.61
N ASP A 86 -12.09 -8.45 -20.06
CA ASP A 86 -11.34 -7.21 -20.19
C ASP A 86 -10.02 -7.25 -19.40
N ILE A 87 -9.11 -6.31 -19.66
CA ILE A 87 -7.79 -6.33 -19.01
C ILE A 87 -7.89 -6.21 -17.48
N ASN A 88 -8.90 -5.54 -16.96
CA ASN A 88 -9.08 -5.35 -15.51
C ASN A 88 -9.51 -6.67 -14.86
N ALA A 89 -10.47 -7.38 -15.44
CA ALA A 89 -10.93 -8.69 -14.98
C ALA A 89 -9.78 -9.72 -14.94
N LYS A 90 -8.80 -9.60 -15.84
CA LYS A 90 -7.59 -10.45 -15.82
C LYS A 90 -6.61 -10.08 -14.71
N LEU A 91 -6.61 -8.82 -14.26
CA LEU A 91 -5.72 -8.29 -13.24
C LEU A 91 -6.27 -8.44 -11.83
N ASP A 92 -7.59 -8.43 -11.67
CA ASP A 92 -8.29 -8.51 -10.39
C ASP A 92 -7.78 -9.65 -9.49
N PRO A 93 -7.57 -10.89 -9.97
CA PRO A 93 -7.08 -11.97 -9.11
C PRO A 93 -5.70 -11.69 -8.50
N TYR A 94 -4.83 -10.96 -9.21
CA TYR A 94 -3.49 -10.61 -8.73
C TYR A 94 -3.50 -9.47 -7.72
N MET A 95 -4.50 -8.59 -7.79
CA MET A 95 -4.64 -7.44 -6.89
C MET A 95 -5.45 -7.80 -5.63
N GLN A 96 -6.26 -8.86 -5.67
CA GLN A 96 -7.09 -9.31 -4.55
C GLN A 96 -6.35 -9.38 -3.20
N PRO A 97 -5.12 -9.93 -3.09
CA PRO A 97 -4.40 -9.96 -1.80
C PRO A 97 -4.14 -8.59 -1.19
N LEU A 98 -3.97 -7.56 -2.03
CA LEU A 98 -3.79 -6.18 -1.57
C LEU A 98 -5.10 -5.60 -1.03
N PHE A 99 -6.22 -5.88 -1.70
CA PHE A 99 -7.56 -5.50 -1.21
C PHE A 99 -7.91 -6.25 0.08
N ASP A 100 -7.52 -7.51 0.22
CA ASP A 100 -7.74 -8.29 1.45
C ASP A 100 -6.96 -7.68 2.64
N ASN A 101 -5.70 -7.29 2.44
CA ASN A 101 -4.93 -6.57 3.47
C ASN A 101 -5.60 -5.24 3.87
N LEU A 102 -6.16 -4.52 2.89
CA LEU A 102 -6.90 -3.28 3.17
C LEU A 102 -8.21 -3.55 3.93
N ASN A 103 -8.91 -4.63 3.60
CA ASN A 103 -10.09 -5.07 4.33
C ASN A 103 -9.75 -5.44 5.78
N VAL A 104 -8.60 -6.06 6.04
CA VAL A 104 -8.12 -6.28 7.42
C VAL A 104 -8.00 -4.95 8.16
N ILE A 105 -7.42 -3.91 7.54
CA ILE A 105 -7.33 -2.57 8.14
C ILE A 105 -8.73 -2.01 8.42
N ARG A 106 -9.64 -2.12 7.44
CA ARG A 106 -11.04 -1.67 7.56
C ARG A 106 -11.77 -2.37 8.70
N HIS A 107 -11.57 -3.68 8.87
CA HIS A 107 -12.18 -4.46 9.95
C HIS A 107 -11.66 -4.07 11.33
N GLN A 108 -10.38 -3.70 11.46
CA GLN A 108 -9.83 -3.19 12.73
C GLN A 108 -10.40 -1.82 13.12
N PHE A 109 -11.05 -1.12 12.19
CA PHE A 109 -11.83 0.09 12.47
C PHE A 109 -13.30 -0.16 12.82
N ARG A 110 -13.80 -1.42 12.75
CA ARG A 110 -15.17 -1.74 13.17
C ARG A 110 -15.29 -1.55 14.68
N GLY A 111 -16.07 -0.53 15.06
CA GLY A 111 -16.10 0.04 16.42
C GLY A 111 -15.85 1.55 16.43
N THR A 112 -15.37 2.11 15.32
CA THR A 112 -15.30 3.55 15.06
C THR A 112 -15.78 3.81 13.64
N GLU A 113 -17.09 3.92 13.43
CA GLU A 113 -17.73 4.12 12.11
C GLU A 113 -17.02 5.20 11.27
N LYS A 114 -16.66 6.31 11.93
CA LYS A 114 -15.92 7.43 11.32
C LYS A 114 -14.56 7.05 10.72
N LYS A 115 -13.85 6.05 11.25
CA LYS A 115 -12.54 5.62 10.72
C LYS A 115 -12.69 4.74 9.49
N ALA A 116 -13.70 3.87 9.46
CA ALA A 116 -14.00 3.05 8.29
C ALA A 116 -14.45 3.93 7.11
N GLU A 117 -15.37 4.88 7.36
CA GLU A 117 -15.82 5.86 6.36
C GLU A 117 -14.65 6.72 5.82
N ALA A 118 -13.71 7.11 6.69
CA ALA A 118 -12.54 7.87 6.27
C ALA A 118 -11.63 7.06 5.33
N LEU A 119 -11.51 5.74 5.53
CA LEU A 119 -10.74 4.88 4.63
C LEU A 119 -11.43 4.73 3.27
N ASP A 120 -12.74 4.51 3.28
CA ASP A 120 -13.55 4.40 2.06
C ASP A 120 -13.44 5.70 1.25
N LYS A 121 -13.51 6.86 1.91
CA LYS A 121 -13.29 8.17 1.29
C LYS A 121 -11.90 8.32 0.66
N ILE A 122 -10.84 7.87 1.34
CA ILE A 122 -9.46 7.92 0.82
C ILE A 122 -9.35 7.10 -0.49
N LEU A 123 -10.05 5.97 -0.59
CA LEU A 123 -10.10 5.15 -1.80
C LEU A 123 -10.89 5.84 -2.92
N GLU A 124 -12.08 6.36 -2.61
CA GLU A 124 -12.95 7.06 -3.57
C GLU A 124 -12.27 8.31 -4.15
N GLU A 125 -11.60 9.08 -3.32
CA GLU A 125 -10.84 10.28 -3.72
C GLU A 125 -9.49 9.94 -4.38
N LYS A 126 -9.18 8.66 -4.58
CA LYS A 126 -7.91 8.17 -5.15
C LYS A 126 -6.68 8.67 -4.38
N GLN A 127 -6.82 8.91 -3.09
CA GLN A 127 -5.69 9.24 -2.21
C GLN A 127 -4.90 7.98 -1.84
N LEU A 128 -5.54 6.79 -1.85
CA LEU A 128 -4.86 5.50 -1.85
C LEU A 128 -5.23 4.75 -3.14
N VAL A 129 -4.22 4.36 -3.91
CA VAL A 129 -4.41 3.69 -5.21
C VAL A 129 -3.72 2.34 -5.19
N ILE A 130 -4.48 1.29 -5.52
CA ILE A 130 -3.98 -0.06 -5.74
C ILE A 130 -3.85 -0.29 -7.25
N THR A 131 -2.68 -0.68 -7.73
CA THR A 131 -2.45 -0.82 -9.18
C THR A 131 -1.36 -1.83 -9.51
N PRO A 132 -1.38 -2.47 -10.69
CA PRO A 132 -0.23 -3.20 -11.16
C PRO A 132 1.03 -2.34 -11.26
N LEU A 133 2.18 -2.90 -10.91
CA LEU A 133 3.45 -2.17 -11.01
C LEU A 133 3.77 -1.74 -12.45
N SER A 134 3.34 -2.51 -13.46
CA SER A 134 3.53 -2.16 -14.88
C SER A 134 2.86 -0.83 -15.27
N TYR A 135 1.81 -0.41 -14.56
CA TYR A 135 1.05 0.80 -14.87
C TYR A 135 1.71 2.09 -14.37
N ILE A 136 2.82 1.99 -13.63
CA ILE A 136 3.57 3.17 -13.18
C ILE A 136 4.52 3.70 -14.27
N ARG A 137 4.81 2.87 -15.29
CA ARG A 137 5.73 3.25 -16.36
C ARG A 137 5.16 4.45 -17.12
N GLY A 138 5.98 5.48 -17.28
CA GLY A 138 5.58 6.73 -17.96
C GLY A 138 4.74 7.69 -17.11
N ARG A 139 4.44 7.36 -15.84
CA ARG A 139 3.78 8.29 -14.91
C ARG A 139 4.79 9.17 -14.18
N SER A 140 4.36 10.39 -13.83
CA SER A 140 5.04 11.26 -12.87
C SER A 140 4.67 10.81 -11.46
N LEU A 141 5.67 10.48 -10.63
CA LEU A 141 5.52 9.91 -9.29
C LEU A 141 6.06 10.89 -8.24
N GLN A 142 5.46 12.07 -8.15
CA GLN A 142 5.91 13.11 -7.23
C GLN A 142 5.09 13.09 -5.92
N ASN A 143 5.79 13.32 -4.81
CA ASN A 143 5.20 13.49 -3.48
C ASN A 143 4.21 12.39 -3.07
N LEU A 144 4.61 11.12 -3.24
CA LEU A 144 3.80 9.95 -2.89
C LEU A 144 4.49 9.04 -1.89
N TYR A 145 3.70 8.31 -1.11
CA TYR A 145 4.18 7.16 -0.34
C TYR A 145 4.06 5.93 -1.23
N PHE A 146 5.19 5.38 -1.70
CA PHE A 146 5.19 4.23 -2.61
C PHE A 146 5.42 2.92 -1.86
N ILE A 147 4.47 1.99 -1.95
CA ILE A 147 4.60 0.63 -1.44
C ILE A 147 4.65 -0.32 -2.64
N ILE A 148 5.68 -1.17 -2.68
CA ILE A 148 5.82 -2.24 -3.65
C ILE A 148 5.72 -3.57 -2.91
N ASP A 149 4.61 -4.27 -3.09
CA ASP A 149 4.39 -5.60 -2.53
C ASP A 149 5.06 -6.67 -3.40
N GLU A 150 5.47 -7.79 -2.80
CA GLU A 150 6.18 -8.88 -3.47
C GLU A 150 7.41 -8.43 -4.31
N ALA A 151 8.15 -7.43 -3.81
CA ALA A 151 9.28 -6.82 -4.50
C ALA A 151 10.40 -7.82 -4.85
N GLN A 152 10.45 -8.99 -4.20
CA GLN A 152 11.39 -10.06 -4.54
C GLN A 152 11.13 -10.68 -5.93
N ASN A 153 9.94 -10.47 -6.51
CA ASN A 153 9.62 -10.93 -7.86
C ASN A 153 10.15 -9.98 -8.96
N LEU A 154 10.80 -8.87 -8.57
CA LEU A 154 11.36 -7.91 -9.51
C LEU A 154 12.76 -8.30 -9.97
N THR A 155 13.05 -8.02 -11.23
CA THR A 155 14.41 -8.06 -11.75
C THR A 155 15.23 -6.88 -11.24
N PRO A 156 16.58 -6.99 -11.17
CA PRO A 156 17.44 -5.86 -10.79
C PRO A 156 17.23 -4.62 -11.68
N HIS A 157 16.94 -4.83 -12.97
CA HIS A 157 16.66 -3.75 -13.91
C HIS A 157 15.36 -3.00 -13.57
N GLU A 158 14.30 -3.72 -13.19
CA GLU A 158 13.03 -3.11 -12.76
C GLU A 158 13.20 -2.32 -11.47
N VAL A 159 13.91 -2.88 -10.47
CA VAL A 159 14.22 -2.17 -9.23
C VAL A 159 14.97 -0.86 -9.52
N LYS A 160 16.01 -0.92 -10.36
CA LYS A 160 16.76 0.28 -10.77
C LYS A 160 15.87 1.32 -11.45
N THR A 161 14.97 0.86 -12.33
CA THR A 161 14.02 1.74 -13.05
C THR A 161 13.05 2.43 -12.10
N ILE A 162 12.69 1.80 -10.99
CA ILE A 162 11.76 2.33 -10.01
C ILE A 162 12.45 3.33 -9.08
N ILE A 163 13.62 2.98 -8.54
CA ILE A 163 14.37 3.83 -7.60
C ILE A 163 14.86 5.12 -8.28
N ALA A 164 15.12 5.10 -9.58
CA ALA A 164 15.56 6.27 -10.33
C ALA A 164 14.44 7.27 -10.68
N ARG A 165 13.21 7.07 -10.18
CA ARG A 165 12.04 7.94 -10.43
C ARG A 165 11.81 8.95 -9.31
#